data_AF-A0A2K5XV96-F1
#
_entry.id   AF-A0A2K5XV96-F1
#
_cell.length_a   1.000
_cell.length_b   1.000
_cell.length_c   1.000
_cell.angle_alpha   90.00
_cell.angle_beta   90.00
_cell.angle_gamma   90.00
#
_symmetry.space_group_name_H-M   'P 1'
#
loop_
_entity.id
_entity.type
_entity.pdbx_description
1 polymer ?
#
loop_
_entity_poly.entity_id
_entity_poly.type
_entity_poly.pdbx_seq_one_letter_code
_entity_poly.pdbx_strand_id
1 'polypeptide(L)'
;MEGPSLRGPALGLAGLPTQQDCSIQEKIDLEIRMREGIWKLLSLSTQKDQVLHAVKNLMVCNARIMAYTSELQKLEEQIANQTGR
;
A
#
# COMPACT_ATOMS: atom_id res chain seq x y z
N MET A 1 -17.77 -41.98 27.04
CA MET A 1 -19.04 -41.22 27.03
C MET A 1 -18.60 -39.81 26.74
N GLU A 2 -18.34 -39.50 25.46
CA GLU A 2 -17.63 -38.28 25.07
C GLU A 2 -18.67 -37.21 24.70
N GLY A 3 -18.82 -36.20 25.56
CA GLY A 3 -19.68 -35.04 25.30
C GLY A 3 -19.01 -34.04 24.33
N PRO A 4 -19.78 -33.35 23.46
CA PRO A 4 -19.23 -32.63 22.31
C PRO A 4 -18.97 -31.13 22.55
N SER A 5 -18.00 -30.63 21.79
CA SER A 5 -17.92 -29.32 21.11
C SER A 5 -18.54 -28.10 21.77
N LEU A 6 -17.70 -27.15 22.18
CA LEU A 6 -18.00 -25.72 22.12
C LEU A 6 -16.85 -24.98 21.44
N ARG A 7 -16.69 -25.21 20.13
CA ARG A 7 -16.02 -24.24 19.25
C ARG A 7 -16.98 -23.06 19.12
N GLY A 8 -16.84 -22.08 20.02
CA GLY A 8 -17.57 -20.82 19.93
C GLY A 8 -17.32 -20.18 18.55
N PRO A 9 -18.35 -19.66 17.87
CA PRO A 9 -18.15 -18.98 16.61
C PRO A 9 -17.38 -17.69 16.88
N ALA A 10 -16.22 -17.55 16.23
CA ALA A 10 -15.51 -16.28 16.12
C ALA A 10 -16.48 -15.29 15.46
N LEU A 11 -17.11 -14.45 16.29
CA LEU A 11 -17.94 -13.35 15.85
C LEU A 11 -17.13 -12.50 14.87
N GLY A 12 -17.76 -12.19 13.74
CA GLY A 12 -17.13 -11.65 12.55
C GLY A 12 -16.23 -10.43 12.80
N LEU A 13 -14.96 -10.58 12.42
CA LEU A 13 -14.04 -9.49 12.11
C LEU A 13 -13.94 -9.31 10.58
N ALA A 14 -15.02 -9.61 9.86
CA ALA A 14 -15.10 -9.51 8.41
C ALA A 14 -15.26 -8.03 8.02
N GLY A 15 -14.14 -7.35 7.79
CA GLY A 15 -14.10 -5.95 7.39
C GLY A 15 -12.87 -5.18 7.85
N LEU A 16 -11.99 -5.79 8.67
CA LEU A 16 -10.72 -5.17 9.02
C LEU A 16 -9.68 -5.46 7.94
N PRO A 17 -8.97 -4.43 7.43
CA PRO A 17 -7.85 -4.62 6.51
C PRO A 17 -6.84 -5.59 7.13
N THR A 18 -6.32 -6.52 6.34
CA THR A 18 -5.30 -7.43 6.85
C THR A 18 -4.06 -6.62 7.23
N GLN A 19 -3.23 -7.13 8.15
CA GLN A 19 -1.97 -6.47 8.50
C GLN A 19 -1.12 -6.17 7.25
N GLN A 20 -1.25 -7.00 6.21
CA GLN A 20 -0.56 -6.81 4.94
C GLN A 20 -1.14 -5.63 4.14
N ASP A 21 -2.47 -5.47 4.10
CA ASP A 21 -3.15 -4.34 3.44
C ASP A 21 -2.80 -3.00 4.12
N CYS A 22 -2.80 -2.97 5.45
CA CYS A 22 -2.34 -1.79 6.20
C CYS A 22 -0.88 -1.47 5.87
N SER A 23 -0.02 -2.49 5.83
CA SER A 23 1.41 -2.30 5.55
C SER A 23 1.69 -1.81 4.12
N ILE A 24 0.84 -2.16 3.15
CA ILE A 24 1.02 -1.68 1.77
C ILE A 24 0.45 -0.28 1.57
N GLN A 25 -0.66 0.05 2.24
CA GLN A 25 -1.19 1.42 2.24
C GLN A 25 -0.17 2.39 2.87
N GLU A 26 0.46 2.02 3.98
CA GLU A 26 1.53 2.81 4.61
C GLU A 26 2.72 3.05 3.66
N LYS A 27 3.08 2.04 2.85
CA LYS A 27 4.13 2.19 1.82
C LYS A 27 3.69 3.16 0.72
N ILE A 28 2.45 3.08 0.26
CA ILE A 28 1.90 4.02 -0.73
C ILE A 28 1.97 5.45 -0.18
N ASP A 29 1.51 5.66 1.05
CA ASP A 29 1.49 6.98 1.69
C ASP A 29 2.90 7.55 1.89
N LEU A 30 3.87 6.69 2.22
CA LEU A 30 5.28 7.08 2.27
C LEU A 30 5.77 7.54 0.90
N GLU A 31 5.52 6.80 -0.16
CA GLU A 31 5.95 7.18 -1.52
C GLU A 31 5.27 8.47 -2.01
N ILE A 32 4.01 8.70 -1.66
CA ILE A 32 3.30 9.95 -1.97
C ILE A 32 3.98 11.13 -1.27
N ARG A 33 4.29 11.03 0.03
CA ARG A 33 5.02 12.07 0.77
C ARG A 33 6.41 12.32 0.20
N MET A 34 7.12 11.25 -0.19
CA MET A 34 8.43 11.36 -0.85
C MET A 34 8.30 12.12 -2.17
N ARG A 35 7.29 11.78 -2.99
CA ARG A 35 7.00 12.46 -4.25
C ARG A 35 6.71 13.95 -4.05
N GLU A 36 5.92 14.32 -3.05
CA GLU A 36 5.65 15.73 -2.71
C GLU A 36 6.94 16.48 -2.29
N GLY A 37 7.80 15.82 -1.49
CA GLY A 37 9.12 16.36 -1.14
C GLY A 37 10.01 16.59 -2.37
N ILE A 38 9.99 15.64 -3.32
CA ILE A 38 10.74 15.75 -4.57
C ILE A 38 10.21 16.91 -5.43
N TRP A 39 8.89 17.13 -5.50
CA TRP A 39 8.31 18.28 -6.20
C TRP A 39 8.75 19.61 -5.61
N LYS A 40 8.79 19.71 -4.27
CA LYS A 40 9.34 20.90 -3.59
C LYS A 40 10.82 21.09 -3.94
N LEU A 41 11.62 20.03 -3.90
CA LEU A 41 13.03 20.08 -4.28
C LEU A 41 13.22 20.52 -5.74
N LEU A 42 12.42 20.00 -6.67
CA LEU A 42 12.44 20.38 -8.08
C LEU A 42 12.15 21.87 -8.27
N SER A 43 11.16 22.42 -7.54
CA SER A 43 10.80 23.84 -7.63
C SER A 43 11.91 24.78 -7.17
N LEU A 44 12.83 24.29 -6.33
CA LEU A 44 13.97 25.05 -5.79
C LEU A 44 15.29 24.71 -6.51
N SER A 45 15.29 23.71 -7.40
CA SER A 45 16.51 23.26 -8.08
C SER A 45 16.90 24.23 -9.19
N THR A 46 18.15 24.67 -9.18
CA THR A 46 18.70 25.62 -10.17
C THR A 46 19.77 25.00 -11.06
N GLN A 47 20.38 23.90 -10.62
CA GLN A 47 21.43 23.20 -11.36
C GLN A 47 20.88 21.97 -12.09
N LYS A 48 21.38 21.73 -13.31
CA LYS A 48 20.96 20.61 -14.17
C LYS A 48 21.07 19.26 -13.46
N ASP A 49 22.14 19.03 -12.71
CA ASP A 49 22.37 17.75 -12.03
C ASP A 49 21.40 17.54 -10.86
N GLN A 50 21.06 18.60 -10.12
CA GLN A 50 20.04 18.56 -9.07
C GLN A 50 18.68 18.19 -9.66
N VAL A 51 18.29 18.84 -10.77
CA VAL A 51 17.05 18.53 -11.50
C VAL A 51 17.05 17.09 -11.98
N LEU A 52 18.13 16.63 -12.60
CA LEU A 52 18.24 15.26 -13.11
C LEU A 52 18.09 14.21 -12.00
N HIS A 53 18.76 14.43 -10.87
CA HIS A 53 18.67 13.53 -9.72
C HIS A 53 17.27 13.53 -9.11
N ALA A 54 16.66 14.70 -8.94
CA ALA A 54 15.29 14.82 -8.42
C ALA A 54 14.26 14.18 -9.36
N VAL A 55 14.37 14.36 -10.68
CA VAL A 55 13.50 13.70 -11.67
C VAL A 55 13.67 12.18 -11.63
N LYS A 56 14.89 11.66 -11.51
CA LYS A 56 15.11 10.22 -11.36
C LYS A 56 14.41 9.67 -10.12
N ASN A 57 14.52 10.36 -8.99
CA ASN A 57 13.85 9.97 -7.76
C ASN A 57 12.32 10.04 -7.92
N LEU A 58 11.80 11.06 -8.60
CA LEU A 58 10.37 11.18 -8.92
C LEU A 58 9.86 9.97 -9.72
N MET A 59 10.61 9.56 -10.74
CA MET A 59 10.26 8.39 -11.57
C MET A 59 10.25 7.10 -10.74
N VAL A 60 11.22 6.92 -9.84
CA VAL A 60 11.28 5.76 -8.95
C VAL A 60 10.08 5.74 -7.98
N CYS A 61 9.76 6.86 -7.33
CA CYS A 61 8.58 6.96 -6.46
C CYS A 61 7.29 6.65 -7.22
N ASN A 62 7.12 7.19 -8.44
CA ASN A 62 5.95 6.91 -9.27
C ASN A 62 5.83 5.42 -9.59
N ALA A 63 6.93 4.77 -9.98
CA ALA A 63 6.93 3.33 -10.26
C ALA A 63 6.57 2.50 -9.01
N ARG A 64 7.07 2.89 -7.83
CA ARG A 64 6.76 2.23 -6.55
C ARG A 64 5.29 2.40 -6.16
N ILE A 65 4.73 3.59 -6.31
CA ILE A 65 3.29 3.84 -6.09
C ILE A 65 2.46 2.92 -6.98
N MET A 66 2.75 2.87 -8.29
CA MET A 66 2.01 2.01 -9.21
C MET A 66 2.11 0.52 -8.83
N ALA A 67 3.30 0.06 -8.45
CA ALA A 67 3.52 -1.31 -8.02
C ALA A 67 2.72 -1.65 -6.76
N TYR A 68 2.80 -0.80 -5.72
CA TYR A 68 2.07 -1.02 -4.47
C TYR A 68 0.56 -0.91 -4.64
N THR A 69 0.06 0.04 -5.44
CA THR A 69 -1.37 0.13 -5.76
C THR A 69 -1.85 -1.11 -6.50
N SER A 70 -1.08 -1.63 -7.47
CA SER A 70 -1.44 -2.87 -8.17
C SER A 70 -1.43 -4.10 -7.25
N GLU A 71 -0.50 -4.18 -6.31
CA GLU A 71 -0.46 -5.25 -5.31
C GLU A 71 -1.65 -5.14 -4.34
N LEU A 72 -1.98 -3.94 -3.87
CA LEU A 72 -3.14 -3.70 -3.01
C LEU A 72 -4.45 -4.12 -3.69
N GLN A 73 -4.65 -3.74 -4.96
CA GLN A 73 -5.83 -4.15 -5.74
C GLN A 73 -5.96 -5.68 -5.82
N LYS A 74 -4.84 -6.40 -5.99
CA LYS A 74 -4.86 -7.88 -6.01
C LYS A 74 -5.22 -8.48 -4.66
N LEU A 75 -4.83 -7.86 -3.55
CA LEU A 75 -5.20 -8.31 -2.21
C LEU A 75 -6.69 -8.07 -1.95
N GLU A 76 -7.20 -6.90 -2.33
CA GLU A 76 -8.63 -6.56 -2.25
C GLU A 76 -9.49 -7.53 -3.08
N GLU A 77 -9.08 -7.84 -4.31
CA GLU A 77 -9.75 -8.84 -5.17
C GLU A 77 -9.75 -10.23 -4.53
N GLN A 78 -8.64 -10.66 -3.92
CA GLN A 78 -8.58 -11.95 -3.23
C GLN A 78 -9.52 -12.00 -2.03
N ILE A 79 -9.60 -10.93 -1.24
CA ILE A 79 -10.51 -10.83 -0.09
C ILE A 79 -11.96 -10.84 -0.57
N ALA A 80 -12.29 -10.08 -1.63
CA ALA A 80 -13.62 -10.06 -2.21
C ALA A 80 -14.05 -11.46 -2.72
N ASN A 81 -13.14 -12.16 -3.41
CA ASN A 81 -13.37 -13.51 -3.91
C ASN A 81 -13.53 -14.56 -2.79
N GLN A 82 -12.88 -14.35 -1.63
CA GLN A 82 -13.03 -15.20 -0.44
C GLN A 82 -14.34 -14.92 0.31
N THR A 83 -14.81 -13.68 0.32
CA THR A 83 -16.04 -13.26 1.02
C THR A 83 -17.31 -13.55 0.22
N GLY A 84 -17.19 -13.68 -1.11
CA GLY A 84 -18.31 -14.02 -2.02
C GLY A 84 -18.63 -15.51 -2.17
N ARG A 85 -18.05 -16.39 -1.34
CA ARG A 85 -18.30 -17.86 -1.33
C ARG A 85 -19.02 -18.31 -0.07
#